data_AF-R6U124-F1
#
_entry.id   AF-R6U124-F1
#
_cell.length_a   1.000
_cell.length_b   1.000
_cell.length_c   1.000
_cell.angle_alpha   90.00
_cell.angle_beta   90.00
_cell.angle_gamma   90.00
#
_symmetry.space_group_name_H-M   'P 1'
#
loop_
_entity.id
_entity.type
_entity.pdbx_description
1 polymer ?
#
loop_
_entity_poly.entity_id
_entity_poly.type
_entity_poly.pdbx_seq_one_letter_code
_entity_poly.pdbx_strand_id
1 'polypeptide(L)'
;MWYRSLLSGDEAEAYDGIRDGVLSLEREIRIPRMEYRTAADILAKVKLDDPGIFWVRGHSVSFRAGAEHMNLSPEYIFPVKQIPEMKKQLGTRLDRLLRPAYDLDPVRAVGFVRSFIFNNVKYEKVGKSYSHEIYGILSHGIGVCEGIAKTVKLMLDRLSVGSVVAVGSENDENIRHAWNLIELHGRMRHYDMTYDLSRMNAGLKPVYAGMTDDMIYKDHNRPVYELPECR
;
A
#
# COMPACT_ATOMS: atom_id res chain seq x y z
N MET A 1 -7.69 2.81 9.50
CA MET A 1 -7.16 1.71 8.67
C MET A 1 -8.36 0.98 8.10
N TRP A 2 -8.52 0.99 6.77
CA TRP A 2 -9.73 0.49 6.10
C TRP A 2 -9.80 -1.03 6.19
N TYR A 3 -8.73 -1.72 5.81
CA TYR A 3 -8.73 -3.18 5.78
C TYR A 3 -8.86 -3.80 7.17
N ARG A 4 -8.25 -3.19 8.19
CA ARG A 4 -8.48 -3.59 9.59
C ARG A 4 -9.95 -3.50 10.00
N SER A 5 -10.71 -2.52 9.49
CA SER A 5 -12.11 -2.31 9.86
C SER A 5 -13.06 -3.37 9.30
N LEU A 6 -12.63 -4.10 8.26
CA LEU A 6 -13.37 -5.20 7.66
C LEU A 6 -13.21 -6.53 8.42
N LEU A 7 -12.26 -6.61 9.35
CA LEU A 7 -11.92 -7.84 10.04
C LEU A 7 -12.57 -7.90 11.43
N SER A 8 -12.92 -9.11 11.87
CA SER A 8 -13.47 -9.39 13.20
C SER A 8 -12.92 -10.71 13.76
N GLY A 9 -13.10 -10.95 15.07
CA GLY A 9 -12.65 -12.18 15.74
C GLY A 9 -11.16 -12.46 15.51
N ASP A 10 -10.84 -13.73 15.22
CA ASP A 10 -9.47 -14.23 15.02
C ASP A 10 -8.70 -13.49 13.92
N GLU A 11 -9.37 -13.04 12.85
CA GLU A 11 -8.70 -12.30 11.77
C GLU A 11 -8.29 -10.89 12.22
N ALA A 12 -9.14 -10.24 13.03
CA ALA A 12 -8.83 -8.94 13.62
C ALA A 12 -7.68 -9.04 14.63
N GLU A 13 -7.68 -10.06 15.48
CA GLU A 13 -6.59 -10.33 16.41
C GLU A 13 -5.28 -10.63 15.67
N ALA A 14 -5.32 -11.47 14.64
CA ALA A 14 -4.15 -11.76 13.82
C ALA A 14 -3.63 -10.52 13.10
N TYR A 15 -4.50 -9.64 12.59
CA TYR A 15 -4.07 -8.37 11.99
C TYR A 15 -3.27 -7.54 13.00
N ASP A 16 -3.84 -7.32 14.20
CA ASP A 16 -3.20 -6.45 15.20
C ASP A 16 -1.88 -7.06 15.68
N GLY A 17 -1.86 -8.38 15.94
CA GLY A 17 -0.64 -9.11 16.28
C GLY A 17 0.43 -9.03 15.18
N ILE A 18 0.06 -9.25 13.91
CA ILE A 18 0.98 -9.13 12.77
C ILE A 18 1.52 -7.71 12.68
N ARG A 19 0.66 -6.68 12.71
CA ARG A 19 1.07 -5.27 12.62
C ARG A 19 2.06 -4.93 13.74
N ASP A 20 1.72 -5.23 14.98
CA ASP A 20 2.52 -4.83 16.13
C ASP A 20 3.84 -5.61 16.17
N GLY A 21 3.81 -6.90 15.82
CA GLY A 21 5.00 -7.75 15.75
C GLY A 21 5.98 -7.34 14.63
N VAL A 22 5.48 -7.00 13.43
CA VAL A 22 6.38 -6.53 12.34
C VAL A 22 6.92 -5.13 12.60
N LEU A 23 6.17 -4.26 13.27
CA LEU A 23 6.64 -2.94 13.70
C LEU A 23 7.73 -3.05 14.77
N SER A 24 7.61 -4.04 15.65
CA SER A 24 8.56 -4.38 16.71
C SER A 24 9.72 -5.27 16.23
N LEU A 25 9.74 -5.64 14.95
CA LEU A 25 10.76 -6.49 14.32
C LEU A 25 10.90 -7.87 14.97
N GLU A 26 9.79 -8.43 15.45
CA GLU A 26 9.76 -9.76 16.07
C GLU A 26 10.15 -10.86 15.08
N ARG A 27 10.77 -11.93 15.59
CA ARG A 27 11.14 -13.11 14.78
C ARG A 27 9.97 -14.08 14.63
N GLU A 28 9.12 -14.16 15.64
CA GLU A 28 7.94 -15.01 15.69
C GLU A 28 6.82 -14.22 16.36
N ILE A 29 5.69 -14.11 15.66
CA ILE A 29 4.50 -13.40 16.08
C ILE A 29 3.43 -14.46 16.36
N ARG A 30 2.93 -14.50 17.60
CA ARG A 30 1.85 -15.42 17.98
C ARG A 30 0.52 -14.87 17.47
N ILE A 31 -0.20 -15.66 16.67
CA ILE A 31 -1.53 -15.32 16.16
C ILE A 31 -2.50 -16.51 16.29
N PRO A 32 -3.83 -16.28 16.28
CA PRO A 32 -4.81 -17.36 16.21
C PRO A 32 -4.53 -18.36 15.07
N ARG A 33 -4.88 -19.62 15.30
CA ARG A 33 -4.68 -20.69 14.31
C ARG A 33 -5.60 -20.47 13.11
N MET A 34 -5.02 -20.34 11.91
CA MET A 34 -5.75 -20.17 10.67
C MET A 34 -5.03 -20.79 9.46
N GLU A 35 -5.68 -20.80 8.31
CA GLU A 35 -5.08 -21.22 7.05
C GLU A 35 -3.93 -20.30 6.62
N TYR A 36 -2.93 -20.87 5.96
CA TYR A 36 -1.77 -20.09 5.48
C TYR A 36 -2.18 -18.92 4.58
N ARG A 37 -3.17 -19.13 3.70
CA ARG A 37 -3.66 -18.09 2.79
C ARG A 37 -4.34 -16.94 3.54
N THR A 38 -5.11 -17.25 4.58
CA THR A 38 -5.74 -16.22 5.43
C THR A 38 -4.68 -15.37 6.13
N ALA A 39 -3.64 -16.00 6.70
CA ALA A 39 -2.53 -15.25 7.28
C ALA A 39 -1.76 -14.40 6.25
N ALA A 40 -1.58 -14.93 5.02
CA ALA A 40 -0.99 -14.19 3.91
C ALA A 40 -1.81 -12.94 3.54
N ASP A 41 -3.13 -13.10 3.44
CA ASP A 41 -4.05 -12.02 3.10
C ASP A 41 -4.12 -10.96 4.21
N ILE A 42 -4.05 -11.37 5.48
CA ILE A 42 -4.00 -10.43 6.61
C ILE A 42 -2.67 -9.66 6.59
N LEU A 43 -1.54 -10.31 6.37
CA LEU A 43 -0.25 -9.62 6.21
C LEU A 43 -0.28 -8.63 5.03
N ALA A 44 -0.90 -9.00 3.91
CA ALA A 44 -1.08 -8.09 2.79
C ALA A 44 -1.94 -6.88 3.18
N LYS A 45 -3.09 -7.09 3.85
CA LYS A 45 -3.95 -6.02 4.38
C LYS A 45 -3.20 -5.07 5.31
N VAL A 46 -2.39 -5.61 6.23
CA VAL A 46 -1.53 -4.80 7.13
C VAL A 46 -0.62 -3.87 6.33
N LYS A 47 0.04 -4.37 5.28
CA LYS A 47 0.93 -3.56 4.44
C LYS A 47 0.21 -2.58 3.53
N LEU A 48 -1.04 -2.85 3.16
CA LEU A 48 -1.86 -1.91 2.38
C LEU A 48 -2.38 -0.77 3.26
N ASP A 49 -2.71 -1.05 4.53
CA ASP A 49 -3.14 -0.05 5.51
C ASP A 49 -1.97 0.76 6.10
N ASP A 50 -0.80 0.15 6.31
CA ASP A 50 0.45 0.80 6.72
C ASP A 50 1.59 0.50 5.73
N PRO A 51 1.65 1.23 4.60
CA PRO A 51 2.72 1.08 3.62
C PRO A 51 4.11 1.44 4.14
N GLY A 52 4.20 2.04 5.33
CA GLY A 52 5.45 2.26 6.04
C GLY A 52 6.20 0.95 6.32
N ILE A 53 5.52 -0.20 6.31
CA ILE A 53 6.09 -1.53 6.50
C ILE A 53 6.69 -2.07 5.19
N PHE A 54 7.77 -1.43 4.71
CA PHE A 54 8.43 -1.78 3.45
C PHE A 54 9.48 -2.90 3.55
N TRP A 55 9.73 -3.41 4.76
CA TRP A 55 10.80 -4.37 5.04
C TRP A 55 10.34 -5.83 5.08
N VAL A 56 9.04 -6.10 4.87
CA VAL A 56 8.46 -7.46 4.93
C VAL A 56 8.05 -7.94 3.55
N ARG A 57 8.60 -9.07 3.07
CA ARG A 57 8.23 -9.65 1.78
C ARG A 57 7.11 -10.68 1.88
N GLY A 58 7.19 -11.53 2.89
CA GLY A 58 6.31 -12.67 3.06
C GLY A 58 6.41 -13.19 4.48
N HIS A 59 6.01 -14.44 4.68
CA HIS A 59 6.06 -15.08 5.98
C HIS A 59 6.10 -16.61 5.83
N SER A 60 6.51 -17.26 6.90
CA SER A 60 6.28 -18.68 7.14
C SER A 60 5.44 -18.85 8.39
N VAL A 61 4.80 -20.01 8.55
CA VAL A 61 4.01 -20.34 9.74
C VAL A 61 4.49 -21.66 10.32
N SER A 62 4.44 -21.77 11.65
CA SER A 62 4.67 -23.02 12.36
C SER A 62 3.69 -23.16 13.52
N PHE A 63 3.30 -24.39 13.85
CA PHE A 63 2.40 -24.67 14.95
C PHE A 63 2.53 -26.14 15.37
N ARG A 64 2.13 -26.43 16.60
CA ARG A 64 1.97 -27.82 17.08
C ARG A 64 0.57 -28.32 16.74
N ALA A 65 0.43 -29.62 16.48
CA ALA A 65 -0.88 -30.22 16.26
C ALA A 65 -1.80 -29.97 17.47
N GLY A 66 -3.03 -29.51 17.20
CA GLY A 66 -4.02 -29.18 18.24
C GLY A 66 -3.80 -27.84 18.95
N ALA A 67 -2.82 -27.03 18.55
CA ALA A 67 -2.63 -25.70 19.14
C ALA A 67 -3.67 -24.69 18.62
N GLU A 68 -4.26 -23.91 19.54
CA GLU A 68 -5.19 -22.81 19.23
C GLU A 68 -4.51 -21.61 18.55
N HIS A 69 -3.18 -21.54 18.60
CA HIS A 69 -2.38 -20.47 18.02
C HIS A 69 -1.26 -21.04 17.14
N MET A 70 -0.78 -20.22 16.22
CA MET A 70 0.41 -20.47 15.41
C MET A 70 1.42 -19.33 15.52
N ASN A 71 2.67 -19.63 15.21
CA ASN A 71 3.75 -18.64 15.11
C ASN A 71 3.91 -18.26 13.64
N LEU A 72 3.71 -16.97 13.34
CA LEU A 72 4.03 -16.37 12.05
C LEU A 72 5.45 -15.78 12.14
N SER A 73 6.33 -16.20 11.23
CA SER A 73 7.69 -15.67 11.11
C SER A 73 7.77 -14.77 9.88
N PRO A 74 7.86 -13.44 10.04
CA PRO A 74 7.97 -12.51 8.92
C PRO A 74 9.30 -12.69 8.17
N GLU A 75 9.26 -12.57 6.85
CA GLU A 75 10.45 -12.56 6.03
C GLU A 75 10.94 -11.13 5.80
N TYR A 76 11.99 -10.75 6.54
CA TYR A 76 12.61 -9.43 6.42
C TYR A 76 13.60 -9.35 5.26
N ILE A 77 13.44 -8.36 4.39
CA ILE A 77 14.30 -8.19 3.18
C ILE A 77 15.58 -7.38 3.44
N PHE A 78 15.71 -6.82 4.64
CA PHE A 78 16.90 -6.08 5.08
C PHE A 78 17.43 -6.69 6.37
N PRO A 79 18.73 -6.55 6.68
CA PRO A 79 19.25 -6.90 8.00
C PRO A 79 18.48 -6.17 9.09
N VAL A 80 17.94 -6.91 10.08
CA VAL A 80 17.06 -6.37 11.13
C VAL A 80 17.68 -5.16 11.85
N LYS A 81 19.01 -5.18 12.07
CA LYS A 81 19.75 -4.07 12.70
C LYS A 81 19.74 -2.77 11.88
N GLN A 82 19.52 -2.82 10.57
CA GLN A 82 19.49 -1.64 9.69
C GLN A 82 18.09 -1.02 9.59
N ILE A 83 17.03 -1.81 9.79
CA ILE A 83 15.65 -1.38 9.57
C ILE A 83 15.27 -0.12 10.39
N PRO A 84 15.61 0.02 11.68
CA PRO A 84 15.28 1.22 12.45
C PRO A 84 15.86 2.50 11.85
N GLU A 85 17.11 2.48 11.40
CA GLU A 85 17.75 3.64 10.77
C GLU A 85 17.15 3.92 9.39
N MET A 86 16.86 2.88 8.60
CA MET A 86 16.17 3.04 7.32
C MET A 86 14.79 3.69 7.49
N LYS A 87 14.01 3.26 8.49
CA LYS A 87 12.70 3.87 8.84
C LYS A 87 12.87 5.35 9.17
N LYS A 88 13.84 5.69 10.02
CA LYS A 88 14.12 7.07 10.42
C LYS A 88 14.53 7.96 9.24
N GLN A 89 15.42 7.48 8.38
CA GLN A 89 15.89 8.20 7.20
C GLN A 89 14.76 8.44 6.20
N LEU A 90 13.96 7.42 5.93
CA LEU A 90 12.82 7.52 5.02
C LEU A 90 11.76 8.49 5.58
N GLY A 91 11.44 8.40 6.87
CA GLY A 91 10.51 9.31 7.54
C GLY A 91 10.98 10.76 7.50
N THR A 92 12.26 11.02 7.81
CA THR A 92 12.84 12.38 7.74
C THR A 92 12.80 12.93 6.31
N ARG A 93 13.11 12.08 5.32
CA ARG A 93 13.03 12.46 3.90
C ARG A 93 11.61 12.78 3.48
N LEU A 94 10.65 11.94 3.87
CA LEU A 94 9.22 12.11 3.60
C LEU A 94 8.71 13.42 4.21
N ASP A 95 9.02 13.68 5.48
CA ASP A 95 8.59 14.89 6.18
C ASP A 95 9.14 16.17 5.56
N ARG A 96 10.41 16.13 5.12
CA ARG A 96 11.01 17.25 4.41
C ARG A 96 10.36 17.47 3.04
N LEU A 97 10.08 16.38 2.33
CA LEU A 97 9.46 16.41 1.00
C LEU A 97 8.04 16.96 1.06
N LEU A 98 7.26 16.56 2.06
CA LEU A 98 5.87 16.94 2.24
C LEU A 98 5.68 18.29 2.94
N ARG A 99 6.75 18.89 3.47
CA ARG A 99 6.68 20.17 4.19
C ARG A 99 5.89 21.27 3.46
N PRO A 100 6.05 21.48 2.14
CA PRO A 100 5.28 22.50 1.42
C PRO A 100 3.78 22.20 1.31
N ALA A 101 3.35 20.99 1.66
CA ALA A 101 1.99 20.49 1.48
C ALA A 101 1.19 20.33 2.77
N TYR A 102 1.80 20.48 3.96
CA TYR A 102 1.11 20.25 5.25
C TYR A 102 -0.08 21.20 5.48
N ASP A 103 0.00 22.44 5.02
CA ASP A 103 -1.05 23.45 5.21
C ASP A 103 -1.96 23.60 3.97
N LEU A 104 -1.82 22.72 2.98
CA LEU A 104 -2.66 22.73 1.80
C LEU A 104 -4.03 22.11 2.13
N ASP A 105 -5.08 22.62 1.48
CA ASP A 105 -6.35 21.92 1.48
C ASP A 105 -6.22 20.54 0.81
N PRO A 106 -7.10 19.57 1.11
CA PRO A 106 -6.99 18.21 0.61
C PRO A 106 -6.85 18.09 -0.91
N VAL A 107 -7.51 18.96 -1.69
CA VAL A 107 -7.42 18.92 -3.17
C VAL A 107 -6.03 19.31 -3.64
N ARG A 108 -5.47 20.38 -3.07
CA ARG A 108 -4.10 20.82 -3.37
C ARG A 108 -3.05 19.84 -2.86
N ALA A 109 -3.27 19.20 -1.71
CA ALA A 109 -2.42 18.12 -1.20
C ALA A 109 -2.36 16.93 -2.16
N VAL A 110 -3.51 16.47 -2.68
CA VAL A 110 -3.57 15.42 -3.72
C VAL A 110 -2.85 15.85 -4.99
N GLY A 111 -3.05 17.10 -5.42
CA GLY A 111 -2.32 17.68 -6.55
C GLY A 111 -0.80 17.66 -6.35
N PHE A 112 -0.32 18.01 -5.15
CA PHE A 112 1.09 17.96 -4.79
C PHE A 112 1.66 16.54 -4.89
N VAL A 113 0.98 15.55 -4.30
CA VAL A 113 1.39 14.13 -4.36
C VAL A 113 1.44 13.66 -5.81
N ARG A 114 0.42 14.00 -6.61
CA ARG A 114 0.36 13.64 -8.03
C ARG A 114 1.52 14.24 -8.83
N SER A 115 1.84 15.52 -8.62
CA SER A 115 3.00 16.16 -9.22
C SER A 115 4.31 15.51 -8.79
N PHE A 116 4.45 15.11 -7.53
CA PHE A 116 5.63 14.35 -7.08
C PHE A 116 5.78 13.05 -7.86
N ILE A 117 4.72 12.24 -7.95
CA ILE A 117 4.76 10.96 -8.69
C ILE A 117 5.16 11.19 -10.14
N PHE A 118 4.49 12.10 -10.84
CA PHE A 118 4.73 12.31 -12.27
C PHE A 118 6.12 12.86 -12.61
N ASN A 119 6.72 13.64 -11.71
CA ASN A 119 8.01 14.28 -11.98
C ASN A 119 9.21 13.48 -11.44
N ASN A 120 9.01 12.55 -10.52
CA ASN A 120 10.11 11.90 -9.79
C ASN A 120 10.10 10.38 -9.86
N VAL A 121 9.06 9.77 -10.44
CA VAL A 121 8.91 8.32 -10.46
C VAL A 121 8.91 7.81 -11.88
N LYS A 122 9.76 6.81 -12.14
CA LYS A 122 9.76 6.04 -13.37
C LYS A 122 9.10 4.68 -13.12
N TYR A 123 8.10 4.37 -13.96
CA TYR A 123 7.48 3.05 -13.94
C TYR A 123 8.47 2.02 -14.47
N GLU A 124 9.05 1.21 -13.58
CA GLU A 124 10.09 0.25 -13.94
C GLU A 124 10.02 -0.99 -13.05
N LYS A 125 9.87 -2.14 -13.70
CA LYS A 125 9.92 -3.45 -13.04
C LYS A 125 11.37 -3.88 -12.88
N VAL A 126 12.04 -3.38 -11.86
CA VAL A 126 13.31 -3.98 -11.44
C VAL A 126 13.00 -5.30 -10.73
N GLY A 127 13.72 -6.37 -11.06
CA GLY A 127 13.54 -7.71 -10.47
C GLY A 127 13.87 -7.83 -8.96
N LYS A 128 13.78 -6.71 -8.24
CA LYS A 128 14.06 -6.57 -6.80
C LYS A 128 12.74 -6.29 -6.08
N SER A 129 12.56 -6.94 -4.94
CA SER A 129 11.32 -6.88 -4.14
C SER A 129 10.92 -5.46 -3.73
N TYR A 130 11.89 -4.56 -3.55
CA TYR A 130 11.60 -3.17 -3.17
C TYR A 130 10.84 -2.35 -4.23
N SER A 131 10.72 -2.82 -5.48
CA SER A 131 9.94 -2.13 -6.52
C SER A 131 8.43 -2.12 -6.25
N HIS A 132 7.96 -3.03 -5.40
CA HIS A 132 6.58 -3.13 -4.91
C HIS A 132 6.36 -2.39 -3.58
N GLU A 133 7.38 -1.70 -3.08
CA GLU A 133 7.37 -1.04 -1.77
C GLU A 133 7.77 0.44 -1.89
N ILE A 134 7.41 1.23 -0.87
CA ILE A 134 7.71 2.67 -0.83
C ILE A 134 9.22 2.97 -0.93
N TYR A 135 10.07 2.01 -0.55
CA TYR A 135 11.53 2.16 -0.59
C TYR A 135 12.06 2.26 -2.03
N GLY A 136 11.45 1.56 -3.01
CA GLY A 136 11.79 1.73 -4.41
C GLY A 136 11.52 3.16 -4.88
N ILE A 137 10.32 3.66 -4.57
CA ILE A 137 9.86 4.98 -5.01
C ILE A 137 10.63 6.10 -4.32
N LEU A 138 10.65 6.12 -2.99
CA LEU A 138 11.19 7.24 -2.22
C LEU A 138 12.72 7.31 -2.22
N SER A 139 13.41 6.17 -2.32
CA SER A 139 14.88 6.12 -2.31
C SER A 139 15.49 6.12 -3.71
N HIS A 140 14.82 5.52 -4.71
CA HIS A 140 15.40 5.32 -6.05
C HIS A 140 14.58 5.95 -7.18
N GLY A 141 13.37 6.44 -6.92
CA GLY A 141 12.49 6.99 -7.97
C GLY A 141 11.99 5.93 -8.96
N ILE A 142 11.99 4.65 -8.58
CA ILE A 142 11.57 3.54 -9.45
C ILE A 142 10.62 2.58 -8.75
N GLY A 143 9.65 2.05 -9.48
CA GLY A 143 8.77 1.00 -8.98
C GLY A 143 7.63 0.67 -9.94
N VAL A 144 6.74 -0.20 -9.48
CA VAL A 144 5.54 -0.63 -10.21
C VAL A 144 4.26 -0.17 -9.50
N CYS A 145 3.10 -0.51 -10.06
CA CYS A 145 1.78 -0.08 -9.58
C CYS A 145 1.62 -0.15 -8.05
N GLU A 146 1.93 -1.29 -7.43
CA GLU A 146 1.82 -1.49 -5.98
C GLU A 146 2.71 -0.54 -5.16
N GLY A 147 3.97 -0.36 -5.55
CA GLY A 147 4.89 0.53 -4.86
C GLY A 147 4.48 1.99 -4.98
N ILE A 148 3.98 2.39 -6.15
CA ILE A 148 3.44 3.74 -6.39
C ILE A 148 2.19 3.97 -5.54
N ALA A 149 1.21 3.06 -5.58
CA ALA A 149 -0.05 3.21 -4.86
C ALA A 149 0.17 3.26 -3.33
N LYS A 150 1.06 2.41 -2.81
CA LYS A 150 1.54 2.46 -1.41
C LYS A 150 2.20 3.79 -1.05
N THR A 151 3.01 4.35 -1.96
CA THR A 151 3.67 5.64 -1.73
C THR A 151 2.66 6.79 -1.71
N VAL A 152 1.70 6.78 -2.63
CA VAL A 152 0.59 7.74 -2.66
C VAL A 152 -0.19 7.70 -1.35
N LYS A 153 -0.57 6.50 -0.89
CA LYS A 153 -1.27 6.35 0.39
C LYS A 153 -0.44 6.88 1.55
N LEU A 154 0.83 6.50 1.67
CA LEU A 154 1.70 6.97 2.75
C LEU A 154 1.83 8.51 2.76
N MET A 155 2.00 9.12 1.58
CA MET A 155 2.11 10.57 1.46
C MET A 155 0.82 11.26 1.88
N LEU A 156 -0.35 10.75 1.45
CA LEU A 156 -1.65 11.30 1.79
C LEU A 156 -2.00 11.11 3.27
N ASP A 157 -1.72 9.94 3.85
CA ASP A 157 -1.88 9.69 5.28
C ASP A 157 -1.06 10.69 6.10
N ARG A 158 0.19 10.99 5.68
CA ARG A 158 1.05 11.98 6.33
C ARG A 158 0.52 13.41 6.19
N LEU A 159 -0.25 13.69 5.14
CA LEU A 159 -0.96 14.96 4.90
C LEU A 159 -2.39 14.96 5.48
N SER A 160 -2.77 13.94 6.26
CA SER A 160 -4.12 13.80 6.82
C SER A 160 -5.26 13.76 5.78
N VAL A 161 -4.98 13.22 4.59
CA VAL A 161 -5.96 12.97 3.53
C VAL A 161 -6.25 11.48 3.44
N GLY A 162 -7.52 11.09 3.58
CA GLY A 162 -7.93 9.69 3.53
C GLY A 162 -7.57 9.02 2.21
N SER A 163 -6.90 7.87 2.27
CA SER A 163 -6.53 7.07 1.10
C SER A 163 -6.58 5.57 1.40
N VAL A 164 -7.05 4.79 0.43
CA VAL A 164 -7.06 3.32 0.46
C VAL A 164 -6.36 2.81 -0.80
N VAL A 165 -5.43 1.86 -0.67
CA VAL A 165 -4.81 1.20 -1.83
C VAL A 165 -5.73 0.10 -2.30
N ALA A 166 -6.23 0.18 -3.54
CA ALA A 166 -6.95 -0.89 -4.19
C ALA A 166 -5.99 -1.91 -4.81
N VAL A 167 -6.37 -3.19 -4.76
CA VAL A 167 -5.65 -4.27 -5.47
C VAL A 167 -6.68 -5.03 -6.29
N GLY A 168 -6.41 -5.21 -7.57
CA GLY A 168 -7.30 -5.85 -8.53
C GLY A 168 -6.51 -6.38 -9.72
N SER A 169 -7.15 -6.36 -10.87
CA SER A 169 -6.49 -6.62 -12.14
C SER A 169 -7.01 -5.70 -13.24
N GLU A 170 -6.34 -5.68 -14.37
CA GLU A 170 -6.72 -4.91 -15.54
C GLU A 170 -7.10 -5.81 -16.71
N ASN A 171 -8.00 -5.29 -17.55
CA ASN A 171 -8.40 -5.84 -18.85
C ASN A 171 -8.80 -7.33 -18.81
N ASP A 172 -9.04 -7.93 -19.98
CA ASP A 172 -9.39 -9.35 -20.10
C ASP A 172 -8.22 -10.29 -19.73
N GLU A 173 -6.99 -9.77 -19.72
CA GLU A 173 -5.77 -10.53 -19.42
C GLU A 173 -5.52 -10.74 -17.92
N ASN A 174 -6.34 -10.15 -17.04
CA ASN A 174 -6.23 -10.27 -15.58
C ASN A 174 -4.83 -9.98 -15.04
N ILE A 175 -4.13 -8.99 -15.63
CA ILE A 175 -2.82 -8.57 -15.15
C ILE A 175 -3.03 -7.87 -13.79
N ARG A 176 -2.27 -8.28 -12.76
CA ARG A 176 -2.42 -7.71 -11.41
C ARG A 176 -2.13 -6.21 -11.42
N HIS A 177 -2.98 -5.46 -10.74
CA HIS A 177 -2.91 -4.01 -10.69
C HIS A 177 -3.20 -3.44 -9.31
N ALA A 178 -2.71 -2.23 -9.04
CA ALA A 178 -2.94 -1.51 -7.80
C ALA A 178 -3.01 0.00 -8.03
N TRP A 179 -4.00 0.64 -7.41
CA TRP A 179 -4.27 2.09 -7.51
C TRP A 179 -4.81 2.62 -6.18
N ASN A 180 -5.30 3.86 -6.13
CA ASN A 180 -5.80 4.47 -4.90
C ASN A 180 -7.27 4.88 -5.00
N LEU A 181 -7.96 4.82 -3.87
CA LEU A 181 -9.16 5.59 -3.60
C LEU A 181 -8.75 6.72 -2.66
N ILE A 182 -9.20 7.93 -2.95
CA ILE A 182 -8.87 9.12 -2.16
C ILE A 182 -10.17 9.79 -1.72
N GLU A 183 -10.23 10.14 -0.43
CA GLU A 183 -11.34 10.85 0.16
C GLU A 183 -11.17 12.36 -0.03
N LEU A 184 -12.11 12.97 -0.74
CA LEU A 184 -12.20 14.43 -0.85
C LEU A 184 -13.63 14.87 -0.53
N HIS A 185 -13.77 15.81 0.40
CA HIS A 185 -15.06 16.36 0.83
C HIS A 185 -16.08 15.28 1.24
N GLY A 186 -15.63 14.24 1.96
CA GLY A 186 -16.46 13.14 2.43
C GLY A 186 -16.89 12.16 1.35
N ARG A 187 -16.27 12.19 0.16
CA ARG A 187 -16.55 11.27 -0.94
C ARG A 187 -15.28 10.55 -1.38
N MET A 188 -15.38 9.23 -1.51
CA MET A 188 -14.33 8.41 -2.09
C MET A 188 -14.41 8.47 -3.62
N ARG A 189 -13.24 8.61 -4.25
CA ARG A 189 -13.07 8.56 -5.71
C ARG A 189 -11.82 7.79 -6.05
N HIS A 190 -11.81 7.15 -7.21
CA HIS A 190 -10.62 6.47 -7.72
C HIS A 190 -9.62 7.45 -8.33
N TYR A 191 -8.36 7.22 -8.02
CA TYR A 191 -7.19 7.87 -8.58
C TYR A 191 -6.17 6.82 -8.95
N ASP A 192 -5.94 6.63 -10.24
CA ASP A 192 -4.88 5.76 -10.74
C ASP A 192 -3.72 6.58 -11.31
N MET A 193 -2.83 6.98 -10.40
CA MET A 193 -1.60 7.67 -10.76
C MET A 193 -0.61 6.76 -11.50
N THR A 194 -0.80 5.44 -11.45
CA THR A 194 0.10 4.46 -12.08
C THR A 194 -0.21 4.34 -13.57
N TYR A 195 -1.48 4.30 -13.95
CA TYR A 195 -1.92 4.41 -15.34
C TYR A 195 -1.66 5.80 -15.90
N ASP A 196 -1.97 6.86 -15.15
CA ASP A 196 -1.67 8.22 -15.59
C ASP A 196 -0.17 8.40 -15.89
N LEU A 197 0.72 7.83 -15.06
CA LEU A 197 2.16 7.85 -15.29
C LEU A 197 2.54 7.10 -16.59
N SER A 198 2.01 5.90 -16.79
CA SER A 198 2.24 5.11 -18.01
C SER A 198 1.75 5.84 -19.27
N ARG A 199 0.60 6.52 -19.20
CA ARG A 199 0.05 7.35 -20.27
C ARG A 199 0.92 8.56 -20.58
N MET A 200 1.38 9.26 -19.55
CA MET A 200 2.27 10.41 -19.73
C MET A 200 3.59 10.03 -20.40
N ASN A 201 4.15 8.87 -20.06
CA ASN A 201 5.33 8.32 -20.74
C ASN A 201 5.08 8.03 -22.23
N ALA A 202 3.84 7.76 -22.62
CA ALA A 202 3.40 7.61 -24.01
C ALA A 202 2.99 8.94 -24.68
N GLY A 203 3.21 10.09 -24.03
CA GLY A 203 2.81 11.41 -24.54
C GLY A 203 1.30 11.69 -24.45
N LEU A 204 0.56 10.88 -23.71
CA LEU A 204 -0.89 11.01 -23.54
C LEU A 204 -1.24 11.81 -22.27
N LYS A 205 -2.40 12.46 -22.30
CA LYS A 205 -2.92 13.16 -21.13
C LYS A 205 -3.37 12.17 -20.05
N PRO A 206 -3.15 12.50 -18.77
CA PRO A 206 -3.64 11.72 -17.66
C PRO A 206 -5.15 11.95 -17.47
N VAL A 207 -5.90 10.89 -17.18
CA VAL A 207 -7.37 10.85 -17.14
C VAL A 207 -7.95 10.09 -15.95
N TYR A 208 -7.14 9.38 -15.17
CA TYR A 208 -7.58 8.54 -14.05
C TYR A 208 -7.57 9.29 -12.71
N ALA A 209 -8.23 10.45 -12.66
CA ALA A 209 -8.34 11.26 -11.45
C ALA A 209 -9.81 11.56 -11.14
N GLY A 210 -10.26 11.20 -9.93
CA GLY A 210 -11.61 11.50 -9.47
C GLY A 210 -12.69 10.61 -10.07
N MET A 211 -12.36 9.37 -10.45
CA MET A 211 -13.28 8.46 -11.14
C MET A 211 -14.30 7.82 -10.18
N THR A 212 -15.50 7.53 -10.69
CA THR A 212 -16.53 6.72 -10.04
C THR A 212 -16.25 5.23 -10.26
N ASP A 213 -16.97 4.35 -9.55
CA ASP A 213 -16.95 2.89 -9.80
C ASP A 213 -17.30 2.58 -11.27
N ASP A 214 -18.39 3.17 -11.79
CA ASP A 214 -18.83 2.99 -13.18
C ASP A 214 -17.81 3.47 -14.22
N MET A 215 -16.94 4.41 -13.86
CA MET A 215 -15.90 4.92 -14.74
C MET A 215 -14.66 4.04 -14.71
N ILE A 216 -14.15 3.71 -13.52
CA ILE A 216 -12.90 2.95 -13.36
C ILE A 216 -13.09 1.50 -13.81
N TYR A 217 -14.26 0.89 -13.56
CA TYR A 217 -14.51 -0.52 -13.88
C TYR A 217 -14.77 -0.81 -15.36
N LYS A 218 -14.57 0.18 -16.23
CA LYS A 218 -14.55 -0.03 -17.69
C LYS A 218 -13.28 -0.70 -18.16
N ASP A 219 -12.16 -0.49 -17.48
CA ASP A 219 -10.85 -1.07 -17.80
C ASP A 219 -10.12 -1.67 -16.58
N HIS A 220 -10.61 -1.40 -15.36
CA HIS A 220 -10.20 -2.10 -14.15
C HIS A 220 -11.19 -3.21 -13.79
N ASN A 221 -10.70 -4.42 -13.58
CA ASN A 221 -11.52 -5.50 -13.04
C ASN A 221 -11.81 -5.24 -11.56
N ARG A 222 -12.83 -5.93 -11.05
CA ARG A 222 -13.25 -5.79 -9.65
C ARG A 222 -12.07 -6.06 -8.70
N PRO A 223 -11.92 -5.24 -7.64
CA PRO A 223 -10.88 -5.42 -6.63
C PRO A 223 -10.97 -6.78 -5.94
N VAL A 224 -9.82 -7.29 -5.51
CA VAL A 224 -9.69 -8.55 -4.74
C VAL A 224 -10.24 -8.40 -3.33
N TYR A 225 -10.12 -7.21 -2.74
CA TYR A 225 -10.63 -6.89 -1.42
C TYR A 225 -11.78 -5.90 -1.49
N GLU A 226 -12.67 -5.93 -0.51
CA GLU A 226 -13.75 -4.95 -0.39
C GLU A 226 -13.21 -3.53 -0.25
N LEU A 227 -13.78 -2.61 -1.04
CA LEU A 227 -13.42 -1.19 -1.08
C LEU A 227 -14.62 -0.31 -0.71
N PRO A 228 -14.38 0.93 -0.25
CA PRO A 228 -15.44 1.92 -0.12
C PRO A 228 -16.14 2.16 -1.46
N GLU A 229 -17.47 2.28 -1.45
CA GLU A 229 -18.23 2.61 -2.66
C GLU A 229 -17.86 4.02 -3.19
N CYS A 230 -17.67 4.13 -4.51
CA CYS A 230 -17.36 5.39 -5.19
C CYS A 230 -18.49 5.77 -6.16
N ARG A 231 -19.56 6.40 -5.62
CA ARG A 231 -20.72 6.89 -6.38
C ARG A 231 -20.51 8.28 -6.98
#